data_AF-A0A939X5X7-F1
#
_entry.id   AF-A0A939X5X7-F1
#
_cell.length_a   1.000
_cell.length_b   1.000
_cell.length_c   1.000
_cell.angle_alpha   90.00
_cell.angle_beta   90.00
_cell.angle_gamma   90.00
#
_symmetry.space_group_name_H-M   'P 1'
#
loop_
_entity.id
_entity.type
_entity.pdbx_description
1 polymer ?
#
loop_
_entity_poly.entity_id
_entity_poly.type
_entity_poly.pdbx_seq_one_letter_code
_entity_poly.pdbx_strand_id
1 'polypeptide(L)'
;MSDSTLIGVILTIIQVAVLLAVILPTARTMMRGKVTLISVFFCFAMGCFLLSNLYWVAYDCLRPDTRMPFAVNEFAECAMILFLSAGLEKVLVDERNIAWEIIFSFLFIGANIALWILWSGEWIQDILFGIPYVYFLWLLIRGIRSRNILPKADRICIGAINILIIACEFAVLFADCPENAMDIVIAVLTFGSLIWLLIRSVIHNDVFIAFAFYFFTILAMYSFGDPLYNVAMIANTVAIPLMYRSIKKERNKDDLR
;
A
#
# COMPACT_ATOMS: atom_id res chain seq x y z
N MET A 1 26.89 7.32 -6.20
CA MET A 1 25.73 6.46 -6.39
C MET A 1 26.17 5.04 -6.14
N SER A 2 25.77 4.50 -4.99
CA SER A 2 25.97 3.10 -4.64
C SER A 2 25.18 2.16 -5.56
N ASP A 3 25.56 0.88 -5.60
CA ASP A 3 24.85 -0.16 -6.38
C ASP A 3 23.40 -0.32 -5.92
N SER A 4 23.13 -0.17 -4.61
CA SER A 4 21.77 -0.18 -4.07
C SER A 4 20.95 1.00 -4.57
N THR A 5 21.50 2.21 -4.55
CA THR A 5 20.82 3.38 -5.12
C THR A 5 20.58 3.23 -6.63
N LEU A 6 21.51 2.66 -7.38
CA LEU A 6 21.32 2.38 -8.81
C LEU A 6 20.13 1.45 -9.05
N ILE A 7 20.03 0.36 -8.28
CA ILE A 7 18.92 -0.60 -8.37
C ILE A 7 17.60 0.10 -8.01
N GLY A 8 17.56 0.88 -6.92
CA GLY A 8 16.38 1.64 -6.51
C GLY A 8 15.90 2.61 -7.61
N VAL A 9 16.81 3.34 -8.26
CA VAL A 9 16.47 4.22 -9.38
C VAL A 9 15.89 3.45 -10.57
N ILE A 10 16.49 2.30 -10.94
CA ILE A 10 15.99 1.46 -12.03
C ILE A 10 14.58 0.96 -11.73
N LEU A 11 14.34 0.47 -10.51
CA LEU A 11 13.02 0.00 -10.09
C LEU A 11 11.98 1.13 -10.09
N THR A 12 12.38 2.33 -9.66
CA THR A 12 11.50 3.52 -9.69
C THR A 12 11.12 3.90 -11.12
N ILE A 13 12.08 3.88 -12.06
CA ILE A 13 11.82 4.15 -13.49
C ILE A 13 10.87 3.11 -14.08
N ILE A 14 11.03 1.83 -13.75
CA ILE A 14 10.10 0.77 -14.17
C ILE A 14 8.70 1.05 -13.63
N GLN A 15 8.58 1.42 -12.36
CA GLN A 15 7.30 1.75 -11.75
C GLN A 15 6.64 2.99 -12.38
N VAL A 16 7.42 4.01 -12.73
CA VAL A 16 6.95 5.18 -13.52
C VAL A 16 6.34 4.74 -14.85
N ALA A 17 7.00 3.84 -15.57
CA ALA A 17 6.48 3.31 -16.83
C ALA A 17 5.15 2.54 -16.63
N VAL A 18 5.06 1.73 -15.57
CA VAL A 18 3.83 1.00 -15.21
C VAL A 18 2.69 1.95 -14.83
N LEU A 19 2.98 3.01 -14.07
CA LEU A 19 2.01 4.05 -13.70
C LEU A 19 1.46 4.73 -14.96
N LEU A 20 2.32 5.15 -15.89
CA LEU A 20 1.89 5.73 -17.17
C LEU A 20 1.03 4.75 -17.98
N ALA A 21 1.37 3.46 -18.00
CA ALA A 21 0.61 2.42 -18.68
C ALA A 21 -0.79 2.19 -18.08
N VAL A 22 -1.03 2.62 -16.84
CA VAL A 22 -2.34 2.55 -16.16
C VAL A 22 -3.10 3.89 -16.26
N ILE A 23 -2.41 5.01 -16.08
CA ILE A 23 -3.01 6.36 -16.14
C ILE A 23 -3.55 6.64 -17.53
N LEU A 24 -2.76 6.42 -18.59
CA LEU A 24 -3.14 6.80 -19.95
C LEU A 24 -4.43 6.08 -20.42
N PRO A 25 -4.59 4.75 -20.26
CA PRO A 25 -5.84 4.08 -20.60
C PRO A 25 -7.02 4.52 -19.72
N THR A 26 -6.79 4.79 -18.43
CA THR A 26 -7.85 5.25 -17.50
C THR A 26 -8.37 6.61 -17.95
N ALA A 27 -7.48 7.59 -18.18
CA ALA A 27 -7.82 8.92 -18.67
C ALA A 27 -8.50 8.87 -20.05
N ARG A 28 -7.99 8.06 -20.99
CA ARG A 28 -8.62 7.86 -22.31
C ARG A 28 -10.04 7.32 -22.20
N THR A 29 -10.30 6.42 -21.25
CA THR A 29 -11.64 5.87 -21.07
C THR A 29 -12.61 6.92 -20.49
N MET A 30 -12.12 7.74 -19.56
CA MET A 30 -12.90 8.86 -19.00
C MET A 30 -13.27 9.89 -20.07
N MET A 31 -12.32 10.27 -20.94
CA MET A 31 -12.59 11.20 -22.05
C MET A 31 -13.60 10.67 -23.08
N ARG A 32 -13.77 9.34 -23.18
CA ARG A 32 -14.77 8.70 -24.06
C ARG A 32 -16.16 8.59 -23.43
N GLY A 33 -16.41 9.25 -22.29
CA GLY A 33 -17.73 9.33 -21.65
C GLY A 33 -18.06 8.21 -20.67
N LYS A 34 -17.17 7.24 -20.44
CA LYS A 34 -17.35 6.17 -19.43
C LYS A 34 -16.72 6.55 -18.09
N VAL A 35 -17.24 7.61 -17.48
CA VAL A 35 -16.69 8.18 -16.23
C VAL A 35 -17.41 7.57 -15.03
N THR A 36 -16.68 6.85 -14.18
CA THR A 36 -17.12 6.51 -12.82
C THR A 36 -16.26 7.23 -11.79
N LEU A 37 -16.83 7.61 -10.65
CA LEU A 37 -16.11 8.32 -9.59
C LEU A 37 -14.88 7.53 -9.11
N ILE A 38 -14.98 6.21 -8.97
CA ILE A 38 -13.83 5.36 -8.63
C ILE A 38 -12.70 5.45 -9.67
N SER A 39 -13.02 5.54 -10.97
CA SER A 39 -12.01 5.68 -12.02
C SER A 39 -11.32 7.05 -11.96
N VAL A 40 -12.06 8.10 -11.63
CA VAL A 40 -11.55 9.46 -11.45
C VAL A 40 -10.56 9.48 -10.29
N PHE A 41 -10.99 9.03 -9.11
CA PHE A 41 -10.16 9.01 -7.92
C PHE A 41 -8.92 8.14 -8.10
N PHE A 42 -9.06 6.98 -8.74
CA PHE A 42 -7.91 6.13 -9.05
C PHE A 42 -6.92 6.79 -10.02
N CYS A 43 -7.40 7.48 -11.06
CA CYS A 43 -6.54 8.19 -11.98
C CYS A 43 -5.73 9.30 -11.27
N PHE A 44 -6.39 10.06 -10.38
CA PHE A 44 -5.70 11.07 -9.56
C PHE A 44 -4.71 10.42 -8.58
N ALA A 45 -5.08 9.33 -7.92
CA ALA A 45 -4.18 8.61 -7.03
C ALA A 45 -2.91 8.13 -7.75
N MET A 46 -3.05 7.50 -8.92
CA MET A 46 -1.90 7.07 -9.72
C MET A 46 -1.08 8.27 -10.24
N GLY A 47 -1.72 9.40 -10.54
CA GLY A 47 -1.04 10.65 -10.88
C GLY A 47 -0.20 11.20 -9.72
N CYS A 48 -0.74 11.21 -8.50
CA CYS A 48 0.01 11.56 -7.30
C CYS A 48 1.19 10.60 -7.09
N PHE A 49 0.98 9.30 -7.26
CA PHE A 49 2.06 8.32 -7.12
C PHE A 49 3.17 8.53 -8.16
N LEU A 50 2.79 8.84 -9.40
CA LEU A 50 3.74 9.18 -10.46
C LEU A 50 4.58 10.41 -10.09
N LEU A 51 3.97 11.45 -9.51
CA LEU A 51 4.69 12.64 -9.06
C LEU A 51 5.66 12.33 -7.92
N SER A 52 5.27 11.49 -6.95
CA SER A 52 6.19 11.00 -5.91
C SER A 52 7.41 10.31 -6.54
N ASN A 53 7.18 9.35 -7.44
CA ASN A 53 8.26 8.59 -8.07
C ASN A 53 9.17 9.45 -8.96
N LEU A 54 8.62 10.41 -9.69
CA LEU A 54 9.42 11.34 -10.49
C LEU A 54 10.30 12.24 -9.60
N TYR A 55 9.78 12.63 -8.44
CA TYR A 55 10.56 13.39 -7.46
C TYR A 55 11.70 12.55 -6.88
N TRP A 56 11.45 11.28 -6.53
CA TRP A 56 12.48 10.32 -6.11
C TRP A 56 13.59 10.15 -7.17
N VAL A 57 13.22 9.86 -8.41
CA VAL A 57 14.21 9.72 -9.51
C VAL A 57 15.03 11.00 -9.68
N ALA A 58 14.38 12.16 -9.70
CA ALA A 58 15.08 13.44 -9.85
C ALA A 58 16.05 13.67 -8.68
N TYR A 59 15.63 13.38 -7.45
CA TYR A 59 16.45 13.57 -6.27
C TYR A 59 17.66 12.63 -6.26
N ASP A 60 17.46 11.33 -6.46
CA ASP A 60 18.56 10.34 -6.44
C ASP A 60 19.57 10.57 -7.56
N CYS A 61 19.14 11.08 -8.73
CA CYS A 61 20.05 11.47 -9.79
C CYS A 61 20.85 12.75 -9.45
N LEU A 62 20.23 13.73 -8.78
CA LEU A 62 20.87 15.02 -8.48
C LEU A 62 21.71 15.00 -7.20
N ARG A 63 21.31 14.20 -6.21
CA ARG A 63 21.88 14.12 -4.86
C ARG A 63 21.94 12.67 -4.37
N PRO A 64 22.68 11.80 -5.08
CA PRO A 64 22.76 10.38 -4.73
C PRO A 64 23.31 10.19 -3.32
N ASP A 65 22.84 9.12 -2.65
CA ASP A 65 23.33 8.68 -1.35
C ASP A 65 23.15 9.73 -0.21
N THR A 66 22.26 10.72 -0.39
CA THR A 66 21.94 11.72 0.65
C THR A 66 20.51 11.57 1.16
N ARG A 67 20.30 11.82 2.45
CA ARG A 67 18.95 11.87 3.04
C ARG A 67 18.17 13.01 2.39
N MET A 68 16.99 12.70 1.85
CA MET A 68 16.07 13.68 1.30
C MET A 68 15.56 14.60 2.43
N PRO A 69 15.77 15.92 2.35
CA PRO A 69 15.46 16.83 3.46
C PRO A 69 14.00 17.29 3.53
N PHE A 70 13.13 16.93 2.57
CA PHE A 70 11.74 17.41 2.53
C PHE A 70 10.71 16.47 1.86
N ALA A 71 9.60 16.28 2.58
CA ALA A 71 8.40 15.47 2.41
C ALA A 71 7.52 15.68 1.14
N VAL A 72 8.02 16.23 0.04
CA VAL A 72 7.16 16.52 -1.13
C VAL A 72 6.59 15.23 -1.74
N ASN A 73 7.36 14.15 -1.75
CA ASN A 73 6.88 12.80 -2.08
C ASN A 73 5.79 12.34 -1.12
N GLU A 74 5.92 12.61 0.19
CA GLU A 74 4.98 12.14 1.21
C GLU A 74 3.63 12.85 1.10
N PHE A 75 3.60 14.13 0.73
CA PHE A 75 2.34 14.80 0.39
C PHE A 75 1.64 14.12 -0.79
N ALA A 76 2.40 13.70 -1.80
CA ALA A 76 1.85 13.00 -2.96
C ALA A 76 1.37 11.58 -2.59
N GLU A 77 2.11 10.85 -1.75
CA GLU A 77 1.71 9.54 -1.24
C GLU A 77 0.48 9.61 -0.33
N CYS A 78 0.41 10.60 0.55
CA CYS A 78 -0.75 10.89 1.38
C CYS A 78 -1.97 11.23 0.53
N ALA A 79 -1.84 12.12 -0.45
CA ALA A 79 -2.90 12.44 -1.40
C ALA A 79 -3.35 11.19 -2.17
N MET A 80 -2.41 10.35 -2.61
CA MET A 80 -2.70 9.08 -3.25
C MET A 80 -3.56 8.18 -2.35
N ILE A 81 -3.17 7.95 -1.09
CA ILE A 81 -3.93 7.11 -0.15
C ILE A 81 -5.34 7.68 0.09
N LEU A 82 -5.47 9.00 0.21
CA LEU A 82 -6.77 9.66 0.37
C LEU A 82 -7.66 9.51 -0.88
N PHE A 83 -7.09 9.64 -2.08
CA PHE A 83 -7.84 9.40 -3.32
C PHE A 83 -8.23 7.93 -3.48
N LEU A 84 -7.35 6.98 -3.16
CA LEU A 84 -7.70 5.55 -3.16
C LEU A 84 -8.83 5.27 -2.17
N SER A 85 -8.78 5.87 -0.98
CA SER A 85 -9.83 5.77 0.04
C SER A 85 -11.17 6.31 -0.47
N ALA A 86 -11.18 7.52 -1.04
CA ALA A 86 -12.38 8.11 -1.64
C ALA A 86 -12.96 7.23 -2.76
N GLY A 87 -12.10 6.60 -3.57
CA GLY A 87 -12.50 5.63 -4.59
C GLY A 87 -13.16 4.37 -3.99
N LEU A 88 -12.58 3.79 -2.95
CA LEU A 88 -13.12 2.61 -2.26
C LEU A 88 -14.45 2.91 -1.56
N GLU A 89 -14.61 4.09 -0.98
CA GLU A 89 -15.85 4.51 -0.33
C GLU A 89 -17.04 4.54 -1.30
N LYS A 90 -16.82 4.90 -2.57
CA LYS A 90 -17.88 4.91 -3.59
C LYS A 90 -18.38 3.52 -4.01
N VAL A 91 -17.57 2.49 -3.79
CA VAL A 91 -17.93 1.10 -4.14
C VAL A 91 -18.27 0.25 -2.92
N LEU A 92 -18.20 0.85 -1.73
CA LEU A 92 -18.60 0.21 -0.49
C LEU A 92 -20.12 0.28 -0.35
N VAL A 93 -20.77 -0.88 -0.23
CA VAL A 93 -22.24 -1.00 -0.18
C VAL A 93 -22.77 -1.12 1.25
N ASP A 94 -21.93 -1.56 2.19
CA ASP A 94 -22.33 -1.73 3.59
C ASP A 94 -22.24 -0.39 4.31
N GLU A 95 -23.37 0.18 4.76
CA GLU A 95 -23.44 1.39 5.58
C GLU A 95 -23.21 1.13 7.08
N ARG A 96 -23.17 -0.14 7.52
CA ARG A 96 -22.97 -0.46 8.93
C ARG A 96 -21.57 -0.10 9.38
N ASN A 97 -21.49 0.79 10.35
CA ASN A 97 -20.25 1.11 11.04
C ASN A 97 -19.99 0.05 12.12
N ILE A 98 -18.98 -0.79 11.91
CA ILE A 98 -18.53 -1.74 12.93
C ILE A 98 -17.34 -1.11 13.66
N ALA A 99 -17.61 -0.63 14.87
CA ALA A 99 -16.62 0.03 15.73
C ALA A 99 -15.35 -0.82 15.94
N TRP A 100 -15.46 -2.15 15.96
CA TRP A 100 -14.29 -3.01 16.11
C TRP A 100 -13.29 -2.91 14.94
N GLU A 101 -13.77 -2.69 13.71
CA GLU A 101 -12.90 -2.61 12.53
C GLU A 101 -12.06 -1.34 12.54
N ILE A 102 -12.66 -0.20 12.94
CA ILE A 102 -11.93 1.07 13.03
C ILE A 102 -10.95 1.07 14.21
N ILE A 103 -11.33 0.47 15.35
CA ILE A 103 -10.44 0.30 16.49
C ILE A 103 -9.23 -0.54 16.09
N PHE A 104 -9.45 -1.68 15.41
CA PHE A 104 -8.37 -2.51 14.92
C PHE A 104 -7.44 -1.74 13.98
N SER A 105 -7.98 -1.04 12.97
CA SER A 105 -7.16 -0.25 12.04
C SER A 105 -6.35 0.83 12.76
N PHE A 106 -6.95 1.51 13.75
CA PHE A 106 -6.27 2.54 14.52
C PHE A 106 -5.13 1.95 15.35
N LEU A 107 -5.36 0.83 16.04
CA LEU A 107 -4.32 0.18 16.84
C LEU A 107 -3.20 -0.39 15.97
N PHE A 108 -3.56 -1.04 14.85
CA PHE A 108 -2.59 -1.65 13.94
C PHE A 108 -1.69 -0.61 13.27
N ILE A 109 -2.26 0.45 12.71
CA ILE A 109 -1.48 1.52 12.09
C ILE A 109 -0.80 2.40 13.14
N GLY A 110 -1.42 2.62 14.29
CA GLY A 110 -0.75 3.30 15.41
C GLY A 110 0.51 2.57 15.87
N ALA A 111 0.49 1.23 15.90
CA ALA A 111 1.68 0.43 16.19
C ALA A 111 2.75 0.53 15.09
N ASN A 112 2.35 0.53 13.80
CA ASN A 112 3.30 0.77 12.70
C ASN A 112 3.90 2.18 12.75
N ILE A 113 3.11 3.22 13.00
CA ILE A 113 3.59 4.60 13.18
C ILE A 113 4.61 4.64 14.33
N ALA A 114 4.34 3.97 15.45
CA ALA A 114 5.30 3.92 16.55
C ALA A 114 6.62 3.27 16.14
N LEU A 115 6.58 2.17 15.37
CA LEU A 115 7.79 1.53 14.82
C LEU A 115 8.52 2.44 13.83
N TRP A 116 7.80 3.14 12.95
CA TRP A 116 8.38 4.10 12.00
C TRP A 116 9.08 5.24 12.72
N ILE A 117 8.45 5.81 13.76
CA ILE A 117 9.06 6.87 14.58
C ILE A 117 10.34 6.38 15.27
N LEU A 118 10.34 5.16 15.79
CA LEU A 118 11.51 4.56 16.41
C LEU A 118 12.66 4.38 15.41
N TRP A 119 12.35 4.12 14.14
CA TRP A 119 13.32 3.93 13.08
C TRP A 119 13.80 5.24 12.43
N SER A 120 12.89 6.15 12.09
CA SER A 120 13.14 7.39 11.35
C SER A 120 13.60 8.56 12.24
N GLY A 121 13.12 8.58 13.49
CA GLY A 121 13.19 9.71 14.40
C GLY A 121 12.23 10.88 14.06
N GLU A 122 11.34 10.73 13.09
CA GLU A 122 10.51 11.82 12.51
C GLU A 122 9.06 11.80 12.99
N TRP A 123 8.86 12.21 14.24
CA TRP A 123 7.57 12.14 14.95
C TRP A 123 6.39 12.79 14.21
N ILE A 124 6.52 14.07 13.86
CA ILE A 124 5.41 14.85 13.30
C ILE A 124 5.02 14.30 11.92
N GLN A 125 6.02 13.94 11.12
CA GLN A 125 5.86 13.42 9.78
C GLN A 125 5.13 12.08 9.78
N ASP A 126 5.62 11.11 10.56
CA ASP A 126 5.06 9.76 10.64
C ASP A 126 3.62 9.76 11.17
N ILE A 127 3.31 10.64 12.13
CA ILE A 127 1.94 10.78 12.65
C ILE A 127 1.02 11.37 11.57
N LEU A 128 1.40 12.49 10.96
CA LEU A 128 0.53 13.20 10.00
C LEU A 128 0.28 12.36 8.74
N PHE A 129 1.32 11.73 8.20
CA PHE A 129 1.22 10.93 6.98
C PHE A 129 0.74 9.50 7.23
N GLY A 130 0.85 8.99 8.46
CA GLY A 130 0.31 7.69 8.85
C GLY A 130 -1.22 7.67 9.08
N ILE A 131 -1.83 8.78 9.52
CA ILE A 131 -3.29 8.84 9.79
C ILE A 131 -4.16 8.38 8.59
N PRO A 132 -3.91 8.82 7.33
CA PRO A 132 -4.64 8.32 6.16
C PRO A 132 -4.66 6.80 6.01
N TYR A 133 -3.60 6.11 6.45
CA TYR A 133 -3.48 4.64 6.38
C TYR A 133 -4.50 3.96 7.31
N VAL A 134 -4.87 4.59 8.44
CA VAL A 134 -5.93 4.09 9.34
C VAL A 134 -7.27 4.00 8.60
N TYR A 135 -7.66 5.09 7.95
CA TYR A 135 -8.92 5.17 7.22
C TYR A 135 -8.93 4.21 6.04
N PHE A 136 -7.83 4.15 5.30
CA PHE A 136 -7.69 3.25 4.17
C PHE A 136 -7.79 1.78 4.59
N LEU A 137 -7.07 1.35 5.63
CA LEU A 137 -7.16 -0.01 6.16
C LEU A 137 -8.56 -0.34 6.65
N TRP A 138 -9.23 0.59 7.32
CA TRP A 138 -10.61 0.42 7.76
C TRP A 138 -11.55 0.14 6.58
N LEU A 139 -11.46 0.91 5.48
CA LEU A 139 -12.23 0.67 4.27
C LEU A 139 -11.93 -0.70 3.64
N LEU A 140 -10.66 -1.12 3.64
CA LEU A 140 -10.25 -2.44 3.13
C LEU A 140 -10.88 -3.58 3.92
N ILE A 141 -10.77 -3.56 5.25
CA ILE A 141 -11.35 -4.60 6.13
C ILE A 141 -12.87 -4.68 5.93
N ARG A 142 -13.53 -3.52 5.93
CA ARG A 142 -14.97 -3.42 5.76
C ARG A 142 -15.43 -3.88 4.38
N GLY A 143 -14.70 -3.53 3.33
CA GLY A 143 -14.97 -3.97 1.96
C GLY A 143 -14.81 -5.48 1.77
N ILE A 144 -13.74 -6.06 2.30
CA ILE A 144 -13.50 -7.51 2.25
C ILE A 144 -14.60 -8.27 3.00
N ARG A 145 -15.03 -7.77 4.17
CA ARG A 145 -16.14 -8.35 4.93
C ARG A 145 -17.46 -8.24 4.17
N SER A 146 -17.86 -7.03 3.79
CA SER A 146 -19.19 -6.75 3.25
C SER A 146 -19.45 -7.51 1.95
N ARG A 147 -18.42 -7.69 1.13
CA ARG A 147 -18.48 -8.47 -0.10
C ARG A 147 -18.23 -9.97 0.09
N ASN A 148 -18.01 -10.44 1.31
CA ASN A 148 -17.66 -11.84 1.65
C ASN A 148 -16.57 -12.42 0.74
N ILE A 149 -15.54 -11.62 0.43
CA ILE A 149 -14.51 -12.02 -0.54
C ILE A 149 -13.63 -13.13 0.04
N LEU A 150 -13.36 -13.05 1.34
CA LEU A 150 -12.56 -14.02 2.08
C LEU A 150 -13.38 -14.67 3.21
N PRO A 151 -13.17 -15.98 3.46
CA PRO A 151 -13.70 -16.65 4.64
C PRO A 151 -13.33 -15.91 5.93
N LYS A 152 -14.16 -16.04 6.97
CA LYS A 152 -13.87 -15.44 8.29
C LYS A 152 -12.55 -15.98 8.87
N ALA A 153 -12.27 -17.27 8.67
CA ALA A 153 -11.04 -17.90 9.13
C ALA A 153 -9.79 -17.25 8.50
N ASP A 154 -9.77 -17.09 7.18
CA ASP A 154 -8.68 -16.44 6.44
C ASP A 154 -8.43 -15.01 6.95
N ARG A 155 -9.50 -14.24 7.19
CA ARG A 155 -9.40 -12.87 7.71
C ARG A 155 -8.82 -12.80 9.12
N ILE A 156 -9.20 -13.73 9.99
CA ILE A 156 -8.66 -13.81 11.35
C ILE A 156 -7.20 -14.25 11.29
N CYS A 157 -6.87 -15.23 10.44
CA CYS A 157 -5.51 -15.74 10.27
C CYS A 157 -4.56 -14.63 9.82
N ILE A 158 -4.90 -13.87 8.77
CA ILE A 158 -4.06 -12.78 8.30
C ILE A 158 -3.96 -11.65 9.35
N GLY A 159 -5.03 -11.36 10.08
CA GLY A 159 -4.98 -10.41 11.19
C GLY A 159 -4.02 -10.85 12.31
N ALA A 160 -4.06 -12.12 12.69
CA ALA A 160 -3.17 -12.70 13.69
C ALA A 160 -1.70 -12.70 13.25
N ILE A 161 -1.43 -13.04 11.99
CA ILE A 161 -0.07 -12.99 11.41
C ILE A 161 0.48 -11.56 11.48
N ASN A 162 -0.34 -10.56 11.15
CA ASN A 162 0.07 -9.15 11.19
C ASN A 162 0.33 -8.63 12.60
N ILE A 163 -0.47 -9.06 13.59
CA ILE A 163 -0.20 -8.77 15.00
C ILE A 163 1.12 -9.44 15.44
N LEU A 164 1.36 -10.67 14.99
CA LEU A 164 2.59 -11.39 15.30
C LEU A 164 3.82 -10.71 14.70
N ILE A 165 3.74 -10.23 13.45
CA ILE A 165 4.82 -9.47 12.80
C ILE A 165 5.19 -8.25 13.65
N ILE A 166 4.19 -7.43 14.02
CA ILE A 166 4.41 -6.26 14.88
C ILE A 166 5.04 -6.67 16.21
N ALA A 167 4.54 -7.72 16.86
CA ALA A 167 5.08 -8.19 18.13
C ALA A 167 6.54 -8.64 17.99
N CYS A 168 6.90 -9.29 16.88
CA CYS A 168 8.28 -9.65 16.58
C CYS A 168 9.15 -8.42 16.33
N GLU A 169 8.69 -7.43 15.56
CA GLU A 169 9.41 -6.17 15.32
C GLU A 169 9.69 -5.42 16.64
N PHE A 170 8.69 -5.31 17.52
CA PHE A 170 8.90 -4.77 18.87
C PHE A 170 9.87 -5.61 19.71
N ALA A 171 9.79 -6.95 19.63
CA ALA A 171 10.71 -7.81 20.37
C ALA A 171 12.17 -7.63 19.91
N VAL A 172 12.43 -7.42 18.62
CA VAL A 172 13.77 -7.13 18.10
C VAL A 172 14.30 -5.80 18.64
N LEU A 173 13.44 -4.77 18.72
CA LEU A 173 13.85 -3.44 19.17
C LEU A 173 14.08 -3.33 20.69
N PHE A 174 13.38 -4.14 21.50
CA PHE A 174 13.34 -3.97 22.95
C PHE A 174 13.84 -5.17 23.77
N ALA A 175 13.99 -6.35 23.16
CA ALA A 175 14.56 -7.51 23.82
C ALA A 175 15.92 -7.84 23.22
N ASP A 176 16.85 -8.36 24.04
CA ASP A 176 18.14 -8.92 23.60
C ASP A 176 17.93 -10.26 22.84
N CYS A 177 17.03 -10.25 21.85
CA CYS A 177 16.75 -11.38 20.98
C CYS A 177 17.87 -11.51 19.94
N PRO A 178 18.15 -12.73 19.44
CA PRO A 178 19.07 -12.90 18.32
C PRO A 178 18.47 -12.24 17.07
N GLU A 179 18.94 -11.02 16.75
CA GLU A 179 18.43 -10.15 15.68
C GLU A 179 18.24 -10.93 14.36
N ASN A 180 19.28 -11.65 13.92
CA ASN A 180 19.26 -12.41 12.67
C ASN A 180 18.16 -13.47 12.56
N ALA A 181 17.79 -14.14 13.66
CA ALA A 181 16.77 -15.19 13.61
C ALA A 181 15.36 -14.61 13.54
N MET A 182 15.12 -13.53 14.28
CA MET A 182 13.83 -12.83 14.28
C MET A 182 13.60 -12.08 12.98
N ASP A 183 14.62 -11.48 12.39
CA ASP A 183 14.53 -10.81 11.09
C ASP A 183 14.11 -11.78 9.98
N ILE A 184 14.62 -13.02 10.00
CA ILE A 184 14.20 -14.06 9.06
C ILE A 184 12.73 -14.42 9.27
N VAL A 185 12.28 -14.56 10.52
CA VAL A 185 10.88 -14.87 10.83
C VAL A 185 9.96 -13.74 10.34
N ILE A 186 10.31 -12.49 10.64
CA ILE A 186 9.56 -11.30 10.20
C ILE A 186 9.49 -11.25 8.67
N ALA A 187 10.62 -11.45 7.98
CA ALA A 187 10.66 -11.50 6.53
C ALA A 187 9.76 -12.62 5.96
N VAL A 188 9.85 -13.85 6.49
CA VAL A 188 9.04 -14.98 6.03
C VAL A 188 7.54 -14.70 6.23
N LEU A 189 7.15 -14.17 7.37
CA LEU A 189 5.76 -13.84 7.67
C LEU A 189 5.23 -12.72 6.77
N THR A 190 6.00 -11.65 6.59
CA THR A 190 5.61 -10.50 5.75
C THR A 190 5.53 -10.90 4.28
N PHE A 191 6.59 -11.48 3.70
CA PHE A 191 6.59 -11.87 2.29
C PHE A 191 5.67 -13.07 2.01
N GLY A 192 5.49 -13.99 2.96
CA GLY A 192 4.48 -15.04 2.87
C GLY A 192 3.06 -14.46 2.79
N SER A 193 2.77 -13.44 3.61
CA SER A 193 1.49 -12.70 3.57
C SER A 193 1.30 -11.95 2.25
N LEU A 194 2.36 -11.34 1.70
CA LEU A 194 2.32 -10.68 0.40
C LEU A 194 2.04 -11.65 -0.74
N ILE A 195 2.72 -12.81 -0.77
CA ILE A 195 2.47 -13.84 -1.78
C ILE A 195 1.03 -14.36 -1.68
N TRP A 196 0.54 -14.59 -0.47
CA TRP A 196 -0.83 -15.02 -0.25
C TRP A 196 -1.84 -13.97 -0.74
N LEU A 197 -1.64 -12.69 -0.41
CA LEU A 197 -2.48 -11.59 -0.88
C LEU A 197 -2.41 -11.41 -2.41
N LEU A 198 -1.24 -11.58 -3.02
CA LEU A 198 -1.06 -11.57 -4.47
C LEU A 198 -1.92 -12.65 -5.13
N ILE A 199 -1.81 -13.89 -4.65
CA ILE A 199 -2.59 -15.02 -5.16
C ILE A 199 -4.09 -14.74 -5.01
N ARG A 200 -4.54 -14.28 -3.84
CA ARG A 200 -5.93 -13.91 -3.61
C ARG A 200 -6.40 -12.77 -4.51
N SER A 201 -5.56 -11.76 -4.74
CA SER A 201 -5.85 -10.64 -5.63
C SER A 201 -6.07 -11.10 -7.06
N VAL A 202 -5.25 -12.03 -7.56
CA VAL A 202 -5.40 -12.61 -8.90
C VAL A 202 -6.67 -13.47 -9.01
N ILE A 203 -6.92 -14.33 -8.02
CA ILE A 203 -8.08 -15.26 -8.03
C ILE A 203 -9.40 -14.50 -7.95
N HIS A 204 -9.56 -13.63 -6.96
CA HIS A 204 -10.82 -12.94 -6.73
C HIS A 204 -11.01 -11.75 -7.70
N ASN A 205 -9.91 -11.11 -8.10
CA ASN A 205 -9.91 -9.91 -8.94
C ASN A 205 -10.96 -8.91 -8.43
N ASP A 206 -10.89 -8.57 -7.14
CA ASP A 206 -11.77 -7.60 -6.48
C ASP A 206 -10.94 -6.42 -6.00
N VAL A 207 -11.53 -5.23 -6.09
CA VAL A 207 -10.90 -3.95 -5.75
C VAL A 207 -10.34 -3.94 -4.32
N PHE A 208 -11.05 -4.48 -3.34
CA PHE A 208 -10.59 -4.42 -1.94
C PHE A 208 -9.40 -5.33 -1.69
N ILE A 209 -9.33 -6.52 -2.30
CA ILE A 209 -8.16 -7.41 -2.13
C ILE A 209 -6.95 -6.86 -2.90
N ALA A 210 -7.14 -6.32 -4.12
CA ALA A 210 -6.05 -5.74 -4.89
C ALA A 210 -5.43 -4.53 -4.18
N PHE A 211 -6.27 -3.68 -3.58
CA PHE A 211 -5.81 -2.54 -2.80
C PHE A 211 -5.21 -2.95 -1.46
N ALA A 212 -5.71 -4.03 -0.83
CA ALA A 212 -5.06 -4.59 0.36
C ALA A 212 -3.67 -5.13 0.02
N PHE A 213 -3.51 -5.87 -1.07
CA PHE A 213 -2.19 -6.30 -1.53
C PHE A 213 -1.26 -5.10 -1.73
N TYR A 214 -1.71 -4.06 -2.44
CA TYR A 214 -0.96 -2.82 -2.58
C TYR A 214 -0.57 -2.19 -1.23
N PHE A 215 -1.53 -2.06 -0.31
CA PHE A 215 -1.29 -1.52 1.02
C PHE A 215 -0.20 -2.27 1.80
N PHE A 216 -0.29 -3.61 1.81
CA PHE A 216 0.68 -4.44 2.52
C PHE A 216 2.08 -4.36 1.88
N THR A 217 2.18 -4.11 0.58
CA THR A 217 3.50 -3.86 -0.03
C THR A 217 4.11 -2.54 0.44
N ILE A 218 3.30 -1.51 0.72
CA ILE A 218 3.80 -0.25 1.31
C ILE A 218 4.31 -0.51 2.73
N LEU A 219 3.54 -1.22 3.56
CA LEU A 219 3.99 -1.57 4.92
C LEU A 219 5.31 -2.34 4.88
N ALA A 220 5.44 -3.32 3.98
CA ALA A 220 6.69 -4.05 3.81
C ALA A 220 7.86 -3.16 3.36
N MET A 221 7.62 -2.18 2.49
CA MET A 221 8.66 -1.21 2.11
C MET A 221 9.13 -0.38 3.32
N TYR A 222 8.24 0.01 4.24
CA TYR A 222 8.65 0.76 5.44
C TYR A 222 9.21 -0.11 6.58
N SER A 223 9.02 -1.43 6.53
CA SER A 223 9.57 -2.36 7.54
C SER A 223 10.99 -2.84 7.25
N PHE A 224 11.49 -2.72 6.01
CA PHE A 224 12.76 -3.31 5.62
C PHE A 224 13.67 -2.35 4.85
N GLY A 225 14.98 -2.44 5.10
CA GLY A 225 16.01 -1.86 4.23
C GLY A 225 16.36 -2.75 3.02
N ASP A 226 17.35 -2.33 2.25
CA ASP A 226 17.90 -3.13 1.16
C ASP A 226 18.49 -4.46 1.68
N PRO A 227 18.28 -5.61 1.00
CA PRO A 227 17.65 -5.79 -0.31
C PRO A 227 16.14 -6.08 -0.28
N LEU A 228 15.55 -6.32 0.89
CA LEU A 228 14.14 -6.70 1.01
C LEU A 228 13.19 -5.57 0.62
N TYR A 229 13.60 -4.31 0.83
CA TYR A 229 12.93 -3.12 0.29
C TYR A 229 12.64 -3.25 -1.21
N ASN A 230 13.67 -3.61 -2.00
CA ASN A 230 13.55 -3.76 -3.45
C ASN A 230 12.57 -4.87 -3.86
N VAL A 231 12.51 -5.96 -3.09
CA VAL A 231 11.53 -7.04 -3.32
C VAL A 231 10.11 -6.54 -3.06
N ALA A 232 9.89 -5.79 -1.97
CA ALA A 232 8.60 -5.19 -1.65
C ALA A 232 8.19 -4.15 -2.72
N MET A 233 9.15 -3.37 -3.23
CA MET A 233 8.93 -2.41 -4.30
C MET A 233 8.53 -3.07 -5.63
N ILE A 234 9.13 -4.22 -5.97
CA ILE A 234 8.71 -5.02 -7.13
C ILE A 234 7.27 -5.49 -6.93
N ALA A 235 6.93 -6.00 -5.74
CA ALA A 235 5.56 -6.42 -5.43
C ALA A 235 4.57 -5.24 -5.50
N ASN A 236 4.96 -4.05 -5.02
CA ASN A 236 4.17 -2.83 -5.13
C ASN A 236 3.93 -2.43 -6.60
N THR A 237 4.97 -2.54 -7.43
CA THR A 237 4.88 -2.31 -8.88
C THR A 237 3.91 -3.29 -9.55
N VAL A 238 3.90 -4.56 -9.14
CA VAL A 238 2.95 -5.58 -9.61
C VAL A 238 1.52 -5.32 -9.11
N ALA A 239 1.35 -4.71 -7.93
CA ALA A 239 0.03 -4.39 -7.40
C ALA A 239 -0.72 -3.33 -8.24
N ILE A 240 -0.01 -2.36 -8.83
CA ILE A 240 -0.59 -1.30 -9.67
C ILE A 240 -1.47 -1.83 -10.82
N PRO A 241 -0.97 -2.72 -11.71
CA PRO A 241 -1.80 -3.28 -12.78
C PRO A 241 -2.94 -4.18 -12.25
N LEU A 242 -2.77 -4.83 -11.10
CA LEU A 242 -3.84 -5.60 -10.46
C LEU A 242 -4.97 -4.69 -9.97
N MET A 243 -4.63 -3.56 -9.33
CA MET A 243 -5.60 -2.53 -8.95
C MET A 243 -6.34 -2.02 -10.19
N TYR A 244 -5.63 -1.65 -11.26
CA TYR A 244 -6.27 -1.20 -12.50
C TYR A 244 -7.24 -2.25 -13.09
N ARG A 245 -6.82 -3.52 -13.14
CA ARG A 245 -7.68 -4.62 -13.62
C ARG A 245 -8.95 -4.75 -12.78
N SER A 246 -8.82 -4.66 -11.46
CA SER A 246 -9.96 -4.76 -10.54
C SER A 246 -10.94 -3.59 -10.70
N ILE A 247 -10.45 -2.36 -10.90
CA ILE A 247 -11.27 -1.17 -11.12
C ILE A 247 -11.99 -1.23 -12.46
N LYS A 248 -11.30 -1.71 -13.51
CA LYS A 248 -11.93 -1.93 -14.82
C LYS A 248 -13.10 -2.90 -14.71
N LYS A 249 -12.95 -3.98 -13.92
CA LYS A 249 -14.04 -4.93 -13.65
C LYS A 249 -15.18 -4.27 -12.87
N GLU A 250 -14.86 -3.47 -11.85
CA GLU A 250 -15.87 -2.79 -11.04
C GLU A 250 -16.69 -1.80 -11.86
N ARG A 251 -16.02 -0.97 -12.68
CA ARG A 251 -16.68 -0.05 -13.61
C ARG A 251 -17.68 -0.74 -14.53
N ASN A 252 -17.32 -1.92 -15.05
CA ASN A 252 -18.21 -2.67 -15.95
C ASN A 252 -19.47 -3.21 -15.24
N LYS A 253 -19.49 -3.28 -13.90
CA LYS A 253 -20.70 -3.63 -13.14
C LYS A 253 -21.66 -2.44 -13.04
N ASP A 254 -21.14 -1.22 -12.94
CA ASP A 254 -21.95 0.00 -12.87
C ASP A 254 -22.63 0.30 -14.22
N ASP A 255 -21.98 -0.01 -15.35
CA ASP A 255 -22.56 0.10 -16.71
C ASP A 255 -23.80 -0.82 -16.92
N LEU A 256 -24.05 -1.80 -16.03
CA LEU A 256 -25.14 -2.78 -16.13
C LEU A 256 -26.35 -2.47 -15.23
N ARG A 257 -26.30 -1.41 -14.42
CA ARG A 257 -27.38 -0.96 -13.53
C ARG A 257 -28.05 0.27 -14.09
#